data_AF-A0A832X1C1-F1
#
_entry.id   AF-A0A832X1C1-F1
#
_cell.length_a   1.000
_cell.length_b   1.000
_cell.length_c   1.000
_cell.angle_alpha   90.00
_cell.angle_beta   90.00
_cell.angle_gamma   90.00
#
_symmetry.space_group_name_H-M   'P 1'
#
loop_
_entity.id
_entity.type
_entity.pdbx_description
1 polymer ?
#
loop_
_entity_poly.entity_id
_entity_poly.type
_entity_poly.pdbx_seq_one_letter_code
_entity_poly.pdbx_strand_id
1 'polypeptide(L)'
;VFLLQTQFVEIFSEITLPTAKESINKEAFKTTFQNMLIIHGALAGLMIGKMTTNSLFSGIKHSIILTAIGYLTFRFIIGSSLLSGLL
;
A
#
# COMPACT_ATOMS: atom_id res chain seq x y z
N VAL A 1 14.60 -23.91 -1.46
CA VAL A 1 14.91 -22.72 -0.65
C VAL A 1 16.35 -22.27 -0.87
N PHE A 2 17.36 -23.12 -0.67
CA PHE A 2 18.78 -22.77 -0.88
C PHE A 2 19.12 -22.30 -2.31
N LEU A 3 18.58 -22.97 -3.34
CA LEU A 3 18.79 -22.59 -4.76
C LEU A 3 18.17 -21.25 -5.15
N LEU A 4 17.02 -20.89 -4.55
CA LEU A 4 16.44 -19.55 -4.79
C LEU A 4 17.31 -18.48 -4.15
N GLN A 5 17.91 -18.73 -2.99
CA GLN A 5 18.68 -17.71 -2.30
C GLN A 5 20.03 -17.41 -2.96
N THR A 6 20.72 -18.43 -3.50
CA THR A 6 22.02 -18.22 -4.14
C THR A 6 21.89 -17.68 -5.56
N GLN A 7 21.00 -18.27 -6.37
CA GLN A 7 20.83 -17.88 -7.77
C GLN A 7 20.13 -16.53 -7.91
N PHE A 8 19.22 -16.19 -7.00
CA PHE A 8 18.57 -14.88 -7.00
C PHE A 8 19.50 -13.76 -6.53
N VAL A 9 20.54 -14.05 -5.73
CA VAL A 9 21.50 -13.01 -5.33
C VAL A 9 22.50 -12.70 -6.45
N GLU A 10 22.98 -13.71 -7.19
CA GLU A 10 23.89 -13.52 -8.33
C GLU A 10 23.21 -12.81 -9.53
N ILE A 11 21.97 -13.16 -9.85
CA ILE A 11 21.25 -12.56 -10.99
C ILE A 11 21.01 -11.05 -10.77
N PHE A 12 20.85 -10.61 -9.53
CA PHE A 12 20.55 -9.22 -9.20
C PHE A 12 21.77 -8.43 -8.73
N SER A 13 22.93 -9.06 -8.51
CA SER A 13 24.16 -8.33 -8.14
C SER A 13 24.70 -7.46 -9.27
N GLU A 14 24.41 -7.81 -10.52
CA GLU A 14 24.81 -7.03 -11.70
C GLU A 14 23.78 -5.95 -12.08
N ILE A 15 22.57 -6.01 -11.52
CA ILE A 15 21.58 -4.95 -11.66
C ILE A 15 22.04 -3.81 -10.77
N THR A 16 22.87 -2.94 -11.34
CA THR A 16 23.02 -1.59 -10.82
C THR A 16 21.64 -0.95 -10.88
N LEU A 17 20.92 -1.00 -9.75
CA LEU A 17 19.69 -0.25 -9.60
C LEU A 17 20.05 1.17 -9.99
N PRO A 18 19.39 1.78 -11.00
CA PRO A 18 19.62 3.18 -11.29
C PRO A 18 19.36 3.90 -9.99
N THR A 19 20.45 4.33 -9.33
CA THR A 19 20.36 5.06 -8.08
C THR A 19 19.63 6.31 -8.48
N ALA A 20 18.35 6.40 -8.11
CA ALA A 20 17.49 7.51 -8.49
C ALA A 20 18.20 8.78 -8.04
N LYS A 21 18.79 9.51 -9.01
CA LYS A 21 19.51 10.77 -8.75
C LYS A 21 18.53 11.89 -8.38
N GLU A 22 17.25 11.66 -8.66
CA GLU A 22 16.14 12.53 -8.34
C GLU A 22 15.69 12.30 -6.89
N SER A 23 15.74 13.33 -6.06
CA SER A 23 15.15 13.32 -4.74
C SER A 23 13.64 13.13 -4.86
N ILE A 24 13.10 12.08 -4.23
CA ILE A 24 11.64 11.84 -4.21
C ILE A 24 10.97 13.04 -3.53
N ASN A 25 10.13 13.75 -4.28
CA ASN A 25 9.29 14.79 -3.70
C ASN A 25 8.32 14.15 -2.68
N LYS A 26 8.44 14.57 -1.42
CA LYS A 26 7.67 14.01 -0.30
C LYS A 26 6.17 14.28 -0.44
N GLU A 27 5.76 15.44 -0.96
CA GLU A 27 4.35 15.76 -1.18
C GLU A 27 3.74 14.91 -2.30
N ALA A 28 4.48 14.70 -3.39
CA ALA A 28 4.06 13.85 -4.50
C ALA A 28 3.91 12.40 -4.05
N PHE A 29 4.89 11.89 -3.30
CA PHE A 29 4.81 10.55 -2.71
C PHE A 29 3.59 10.41 -1.79
N LYS A 30 3.37 11.38 -0.89
CA LYS A 30 2.24 11.39 0.05
C LYS A 30 0.90 11.32 -0.71
N THR A 31 0.76 12.11 -1.76
CA THR A 31 -0.46 12.15 -2.58
C THR A 31 -0.68 10.83 -3.32
N THR A 32 0.35 10.30 -3.96
CA THR A 32 0.27 9.02 -4.68
C THR A 32 -0.05 7.87 -3.74
N PHE A 33 0.59 7.82 -2.56
CA PHE A 33 0.35 6.80 -1.56
C PHE A 33 -1.09 6.85 -1.05
N GLN A 34 -1.63 8.05 -0.78
CA GLN A 34 -3.02 8.21 -0.37
C GLN A 34 -3.99 7.69 -1.44
N ASN A 35 -3.77 8.04 -2.71
CA ASN A 35 -4.62 7.59 -3.82
C ASN A 35 -4.58 6.06 -3.98
N MET A 36 -3.39 5.48 -3.89
CA MET A 36 -3.21 4.03 -3.92
C MET A 36 -3.97 3.36 -2.77
N LEU A 37 -3.92 3.92 -1.56
CA LEU A 37 -4.57 3.36 -0.38
C LEU A 37 -6.10 3.37 -0.52
N ILE A 38 -6.66 4.45 -1.07
CA ILE A 38 -8.10 4.56 -1.37
C ILE A 38 -8.53 3.49 -2.38
N ILE A 39 -7.80 3.37 -3.51
CA ILE A 39 -8.10 2.39 -4.55
C ILE A 39 -7.97 0.96 -3.99
N HIS A 40 -6.91 0.71 -3.23
CA HIS A 40 -6.65 -0.61 -2.65
C HIS A 40 -7.73 -0.99 -1.63
N GLY A 41 -8.14 -0.08 -0.75
CA GLY A 41 -9.23 -0.31 0.20
C GLY A 41 -10.56 -0.63 -0.50
N ALA A 42 -10.87 0.09 -1.58
CA ALA A 42 -12.08 -0.14 -2.35
C ALA A 42 -12.08 -1.52 -3.02
N LEU A 43 -10.99 -1.89 -3.70
CA LEU A 43 -10.87 -3.17 -4.40
C LEU A 43 -10.75 -4.37 -3.44
N ALA A 44 -10.00 -4.21 -2.34
CA ALA A 44 -9.86 -5.25 -1.33
C ALA A 44 -11.23 -5.59 -0.71
N GLY A 45 -12.06 -4.59 -0.41
CA GLY A 45 -13.41 -4.82 0.10
C GLY A 45 -14.31 -5.62 -0.85
N LEU A 46 -14.23 -5.36 -2.16
CA LEU A 46 -14.99 -6.12 -3.17
C LEU A 46 -14.52 -7.58 -3.22
N MET A 47 -13.20 -7.78 -3.18
CA MET A 47 -12.60 -9.12 -3.16
C MET A 47 -12.96 -9.89 -1.88
N ILE A 48 -12.98 -9.24 -0.73
CA ILE A 48 -13.45 -9.83 0.54
C ILE A 48 -14.90 -10.30 0.40
N GLY A 49 -15.77 -9.49 -0.22
CA GLY A 49 -17.15 -9.89 -0.51
C GLY A 49 -17.22 -11.15 -1.37
N LYS A 50 -16.45 -11.20 -2.46
CA LYS A 50 -16.36 -12.37 -3.34
C LYS A 50 -15.85 -13.60 -2.59
N MET A 51 -14.84 -13.48 -1.73
CA MET A 51 -14.27 -14.61 -0.99
C MET A 51 -15.21 -15.13 0.12
N THR A 52 -15.96 -14.25 0.77
CA THR A 52 -16.81 -14.61 1.92
C THR A 52 -18.20 -15.07 1.52
N THR A 53 -18.76 -14.49 0.46
CA THR A 53 -20.17 -14.69 0.08
C THR A 53 -20.35 -15.06 -1.40
N ASN A 54 -19.25 -15.35 -2.12
CA ASN A 54 -19.24 -15.67 -3.56
C ASN A 54 -19.88 -14.61 -4.47
N SER A 55 -20.12 -13.40 -3.96
CA SER A 55 -20.69 -12.28 -4.70
C SER A 55 -19.86 -11.01 -4.50
N LEU A 56 -19.47 -10.37 -5.60
CA LEU A 56 -18.71 -9.12 -5.58
C LEU A 56 -19.49 -7.97 -4.94
N PHE A 57 -20.80 -7.88 -5.20
CA PHE A 57 -21.65 -6.79 -4.69
C PHE A 57 -21.82 -6.85 -3.17
N SER A 58 -21.72 -8.02 -2.55
CA SER A 58 -21.69 -8.18 -1.09
C SER A 58 -20.47 -7.52 -0.43
N GLY A 59 -19.42 -7.26 -1.22
CA GLY A 59 -18.20 -6.59 -0.78
C GLY A 59 -18.31 -5.08 -0.65
N ILE A 60 -19.35 -4.44 -1.19
CA ILE A 60 -19.48 -2.96 -1.19
C ILE A 60 -19.41 -2.39 0.24
N LYS A 61 -20.08 -3.04 1.21
CA LYS A 61 -20.01 -2.61 2.62
C LYS A 61 -18.58 -2.65 3.16
N HIS A 62 -17.83 -3.69 2.82
CA HIS A 62 -16.44 -3.86 3.22
C HIS A 62 -15.56 -2.81 2.54
N SER A 63 -15.78 -2.53 1.25
CA SER A 63 -15.05 -1.51 0.50
C SER A 63 -15.18 -0.12 1.10
N ILE A 64 -16.41 0.28 1.47
CA ILE A 64 -16.67 1.58 2.09
C ILE A 64 -15.94 1.68 3.43
N ILE A 65 -16.03 0.64 4.27
CA ILE A 65 -15.41 0.61 5.60
C ILE A 65 -13.88 0.63 5.49
N LEU A 66 -13.28 -0.23 4.65
CA LEU A 66 -11.83 -0.29 4.46
C LEU A 66 -11.27 1.01 3.88
N THR A 67 -11.97 1.61 2.91
CA THR A 67 -11.55 2.90 2.33
C THR A 67 -11.64 4.02 3.36
N ALA A 68 -12.70 4.06 4.17
CA ALA A 68 -12.85 5.04 5.24
C ALA A 68 -11.76 4.90 6.30
N ILE A 69 -11.49 3.68 6.78
CA ILE A 69 -10.43 3.41 7.75
C ILE A 69 -9.06 3.77 7.17
N GLY A 70 -8.79 3.41 5.91
CA GLY A 70 -7.55 3.73 5.22
C GLY A 70 -7.31 5.24 5.11
N TYR A 71 -8.35 5.98 4.71
CA TYR A 71 -8.29 7.45 4.64
C TYR A 71 -8.10 8.10 6.00
N LEU A 72 -8.86 7.67 7.02
CA LEU A 72 -8.75 8.18 8.39
C LEU A 72 -7.36 7.90 8.97
N THR A 73 -6.84 6.68 8.80
CA THR A 73 -5.50 6.30 9.25
C THR A 73 -4.44 7.18 8.60
N PHE A 74 -4.52 7.38 7.29
CA PHE A 74 -3.57 8.24 6.59
C PHE A 74 -3.66 9.70 7.05
N ARG A 75 -4.88 10.23 7.25
CA ARG A 75 -5.11 11.62 7.66
C ARG A 75 -4.70 11.89 9.10
N PHE A 76 -5.06 11.00 10.03
CA PHE A 76 -4.90 11.20 11.47
C PHE A 76 -3.60 10.61 12.02
N ILE A 77 -3.05 9.54 11.46
CA ILE A 77 -1.83 8.90 12.01
C ILE A 77 -0.60 9.36 11.24
N ILE A 78 -0.61 9.27 9.91
CA ILE A 78 0.50 9.71 9.05
C ILE A 78 0.49 11.24 8.85
N GLY A 79 -0.70 11.83 8.72
CA GLY A 79 -0.88 13.24 8.41
C GLY A 79 -0.80 14.17 9.62
N SER A 80 -1.01 13.66 10.84
CA SER A 80 -0.90 14.43 12.06
C SER A 80 0.43 14.17 12.77
N SER A 81 0.90 15.14 13.53
CA SER A 81 2.11 15.08 14.35
C SER A 81 2.05 14.07 15.50
N LEU A 82 0.99 13.25 15.60
CA LEU A 82 0.88 12.18 16.61
C LEU A 82 2.09 11.23 16.59
N LEU A 83 2.64 10.92 15.41
CA LEU A 83 3.82 10.07 15.30
C LEU A 83 5.14 10.82 15.54
N SER A 84 5.16 12.15 15.36
CA SER A 84 6.36 12.98 15.59
C SER A 84 6.50 13.45 17.03
N GLY A 85 5.47 13.29 17.86
CA GLY A 85 5.52 13.52 19.29
C GLY A 85 5.82 12.27 20.11
N LEU A 86 5.84 11.09 19.48
CA LEU A 86 6.06 9.79 20.13
C LEU A 86 7.43 9.16 19.80
N LEU A 87 8.12 9.66 18.77
CA LEU A 87 9.49 9.34 18.37
C LEU A 87 10.37 10.57 18.55
#